data_AF-A0A645AW12-F1
#
_entry.id   AF-A0A645AW12-F1
#
_cell.length_a   1.000
_cell.length_b   1.000
_cell.length_c   1.000
_cell.angle_alpha   90.00
_cell.angle_beta   90.00
_cell.angle_gamma   90.00
#
_symmetry.space_group_name_H-M   'P 1'
#
loop_
_entity.id
_entity.type
_entity.pdbx_description
1 polymer ?
#
loop_
_entity_poly.entity_id
_entity_poly.type
_entity_poly.pdbx_seq_one_letter_code
_entity_poly.pdbx_strand_id
1 'polypeptide(L)'
;MEEAVAAKEIAPEVSDAVKVALIGPTSAIGDSMWVATAIPLLLTICMTVTNMGGVFTYGGPLLYMLGYPILTAVISWNMWKLGYKTGLEGIHKFMSSGRLAQFTSAMTVLGLVVIGALTASYVSVYVPVMITPPGGETAAIDLDKLINNIFPGILPLLLTMGIYRLYAKKKWSPLAVMGLILALACVLTGLGYLTGVYA
;
A
#
# COMPACT_ATOMS: atom_id res chain seq x y z
N MET A 1 25.97 20.48 -13.41
CA MET A 1 26.95 20.51 -12.29
C MET A 1 28.26 19.94 -12.72
N GLU A 2 28.33 18.69 -13.22
CA GLU A 2 29.58 18.14 -13.78
C GLU A 2 30.18 19.02 -14.89
N GLU A 3 29.36 19.61 -15.77
CA GLU A 3 29.83 20.59 -16.78
C GLU A 3 30.39 21.89 -16.16
N ALA A 4 29.82 22.36 -15.05
CA ALA A 4 30.24 23.59 -14.36
C ALA A 4 31.47 23.36 -13.46
N VAL A 5 31.64 22.14 -12.94
CA VAL A 5 32.85 21.68 -12.24
C VAL A 5 33.98 21.49 -13.26
N ALA A 6 33.69 20.93 -14.44
CA ALA A 6 34.65 20.81 -15.54
C ALA A 6 35.08 22.18 -16.11
N ALA A 7 34.18 23.17 -16.11
CA ALA A 7 34.47 24.56 -16.46
C ALA A 7 35.20 25.36 -15.34
N LYS A 8 35.46 24.75 -14.18
CA LYS A 8 36.05 25.37 -12.96
C LYS A 8 35.24 26.52 -12.34
N GLU A 9 33.96 26.65 -12.66
CA GLU A 9 33.10 27.69 -12.08
C GLU A 9 32.61 27.32 -10.67
N ILE A 10 32.63 26.02 -10.33
CA ILE A 10 32.11 25.49 -9.06
C ILE A 10 33.12 24.52 -8.46
N ALA A 11 33.40 24.67 -7.16
CA ALA A 11 34.24 23.72 -6.42
C ALA A 11 33.52 22.37 -6.25
N PRO A 12 34.24 21.24 -6.36
CA PRO A 12 33.63 19.91 -6.27
C PRO A 12 32.89 19.67 -4.95
N GLU A 13 33.31 20.30 -3.84
CA GLU A 13 32.60 20.18 -2.56
C GLU A 13 31.18 20.75 -2.60
N VAL A 14 30.93 21.77 -3.44
CA VAL A 14 29.60 22.36 -3.60
C VAL A 14 28.69 21.40 -4.37
N SER A 15 29.21 20.66 -5.36
CA SER A 15 28.46 19.64 -6.09
C SER A 15 27.98 18.53 -5.16
N ASP A 16 28.86 18.04 -4.29
CA ASP A 16 28.52 16.95 -3.37
C ASP A 16 27.61 17.42 -2.23
N ALA A 17 27.79 18.65 -1.73
CA ALA A 17 26.88 19.25 -0.76
C ALA A 17 25.45 19.39 -1.32
N VAL A 18 25.30 19.77 -2.59
CA VAL A 18 23.98 19.84 -3.24
C VAL A 18 23.38 18.45 -3.41
N LYS A 19 24.16 17.44 -3.80
CA LYS A 19 23.68 16.05 -3.88
C LYS A 19 23.12 15.60 -2.53
N VAL A 20 23.86 15.81 -1.43
CA VAL A 20 23.43 15.43 -0.08
C VAL A 20 22.17 16.18 0.35
N ALA A 21 22.09 17.49 0.08
CA ALA A 21 20.92 18.31 0.42
C ALA A 21 19.66 17.87 -0.34
N LEU A 22 19.79 17.32 -1.54
CA LEU A 22 18.67 16.86 -2.37
C LEU A 22 18.20 15.44 -2.02
N ILE A 23 19.05 14.59 -1.43
CA ILE A 23 18.68 13.21 -1.07
C ILE A 23 17.43 13.20 -0.17
N GLY A 24 17.43 13.98 0.91
CA GLY A 24 16.32 14.00 1.87
C GLY A 24 14.94 14.29 1.25
N PRO A 25 14.73 15.47 0.64
CA PRO A 25 13.44 15.85 0.08
C PRO A 25 13.05 15.00 -1.14
N THR A 26 14.00 14.60 -1.98
CA THR A 26 13.70 13.77 -3.15
C THR A 26 13.35 12.33 -2.74
N SER A 27 14.00 11.76 -1.73
CA SER A 27 13.65 10.44 -1.19
C SER A 27 12.26 10.43 -0.57
N ALA A 28 11.87 11.45 0.21
CA ALA A 28 10.54 11.51 0.80
C ALA A 28 9.41 11.50 -0.25
N ILE A 29 9.62 12.18 -1.39
CA ILE A 29 8.68 12.19 -2.52
C ILE A 29 8.68 10.85 -3.24
N GLY A 30 9.88 10.31 -3.52
CA GLY A 30 10.05 9.02 -4.19
C GLY A 30 9.41 7.88 -3.40
N ASP A 31 9.64 7.82 -2.09
CA ASP A 31 9.10 6.78 -1.21
C ASP A 31 7.57 6.84 -1.16
N SER A 32 6.99 8.03 -1.06
CA SER A 32 5.52 8.19 -1.02
C SER A 32 4.86 7.85 -2.36
N MET A 33 5.46 8.23 -3.48
CA MET A 33 4.90 8.01 -4.81
C MET A 33 5.12 6.58 -5.31
N TRP A 34 6.36 6.10 -5.24
CA TRP A 34 6.74 4.83 -5.83
C TRP A 34 6.49 3.67 -4.88
N VAL A 35 7.05 3.74 -3.68
CA VAL A 35 7.00 2.65 -2.71
C VAL A 35 5.63 2.52 -2.07
N ALA A 36 5.01 3.63 -1.66
CA ALA A 36 3.73 3.59 -0.96
C ALA A 36 2.50 3.52 -1.88
N THR A 37 2.60 3.94 -3.15
CA THR A 37 1.44 4.05 -4.04
C THR A 37 1.57 3.21 -5.32
N ALA A 38 2.59 3.44 -6.14
CA ALA A 38 2.71 2.80 -7.45
C ALA A 38 2.93 1.28 -7.35
N ILE A 39 3.82 0.83 -6.45
CA ILE A 39 4.11 -0.61 -6.26
C ILE A 39 2.86 -1.37 -5.78
N PRO A 40 2.15 -0.95 -4.71
CA PRO A 40 0.92 -1.61 -4.27
C PRO A 40 -0.18 -1.64 -5.34
N LEU A 41 -0.36 -0.56 -6.11
CA LEU A 41 -1.32 -0.53 -7.22
C LEU A 41 -0.97 -1.55 -8.31
N LEU A 42 0.29 -1.59 -8.72
CA LEU A 42 0.74 -2.52 -9.75
C LEU A 42 0.57 -3.98 -9.28
N LEU A 43 0.94 -4.27 -8.03
CA LEU A 43 0.73 -5.58 -7.41
C LEU A 43 -0.75 -5.95 -7.36
N THR A 44 -1.61 -5.00 -7.00
CA THR A 44 -3.06 -5.22 -6.93
C THR A 44 -3.63 -5.59 -8.30
N ILE A 45 -3.25 -4.88 -9.36
CA ILE A 45 -3.66 -5.18 -10.73
C ILE A 45 -3.16 -6.56 -11.16
N CYS A 46 -1.91 -6.90 -10.83
CA CYS A 46 -1.38 -8.23 -11.11
C CYS A 46 -2.16 -9.32 -10.35
N MET A 47 -2.54 -9.07 -9.10
CA MET A 47 -3.36 -9.99 -8.29
C MET A 47 -4.77 -10.16 -8.85
N THR A 48 -5.44 -9.10 -9.31
CA THR A 48 -6.77 -9.24 -9.94
C THR A 48 -6.69 -10.06 -11.21
N VAL A 49 -5.68 -9.82 -12.05
CA VAL A 49 -5.46 -10.56 -13.31
C VAL A 49 -5.18 -12.05 -13.04
N THR A 50 -4.38 -12.35 -12.02
CA THR A 50 -4.12 -13.76 -11.63
C THR A 50 -5.40 -14.45 -11.13
N ASN A 51 -6.25 -13.76 -10.36
CA ASN A 51 -7.47 -14.34 -9.79
C ASN A 51 -8.59 -14.58 -10.82
N MET A 52 -8.50 -14.04 -12.04
CA MET A 52 -9.47 -14.28 -13.11
C MET A 52 -9.39 -15.70 -13.73
N GLY A 53 -8.34 -16.48 -13.43
CA GLY A 53 -8.21 -17.89 -13.80
C GLY A 53 -7.74 -18.18 -15.23
N GLY A 54 -7.33 -19.44 -15.48
CA GLY A 54 -6.90 -19.94 -16.79
C GLY A 54 -5.42 -19.68 -17.12
N VAL A 55 -5.12 -19.41 -18.41
CA VAL A 55 -3.76 -19.10 -18.91
C VAL A 55 -3.21 -17.79 -18.32
N PHE A 56 -4.09 -16.92 -17.79
CA PHE A 56 -3.75 -15.66 -17.14
C PHE A 56 -3.16 -15.79 -15.72
N THR A 57 -3.20 -17.00 -15.13
CA THR A 57 -2.61 -17.25 -13.80
C THR A 57 -1.11 -16.95 -13.78
N TYR A 58 -0.39 -17.28 -14.86
CA TYR A 58 1.03 -16.92 -15.06
C TYR A 58 1.20 -15.53 -15.68
N GLY A 59 0.14 -14.96 -16.25
CA GLY A 59 0.14 -13.63 -16.86
C GLY A 59 0.34 -12.52 -15.85
N GLY A 60 -0.25 -12.62 -14.64
CA GLY A 60 -0.07 -11.63 -13.58
C GLY A 60 1.39 -11.47 -13.12
N PRO A 61 2.10 -12.54 -12.72
CA PRO A 61 3.52 -12.48 -12.37
C PRO A 61 4.42 -12.03 -13.51
N LEU A 62 4.14 -12.46 -14.75
CA LEU A 62 4.90 -12.06 -15.93
C LEU A 62 4.72 -10.57 -16.25
N LEU A 63 3.50 -10.04 -16.09
CA LEU A 63 3.19 -8.62 -16.24
C LEU A 63 3.89 -7.79 -15.16
N TYR A 64 3.99 -8.29 -13.92
CA TYR A 64 4.79 -7.63 -12.88
C TYR A 64 6.28 -7.64 -13.23
N MET A 65 6.83 -8.79 -13.63
CA MET A 65 8.24 -8.97 -13.97
C MET A 65 8.71 -8.05 -15.10
N LEU A 66 7.88 -7.83 -16.12
CA LEU A 66 8.18 -6.93 -17.23
C LEU A 66 7.74 -5.49 -16.95
N GLY A 67 6.56 -5.30 -16.38
CA GLY A 67 5.96 -3.99 -16.15
C GLY A 67 6.70 -3.16 -15.12
N TYR A 68 7.18 -3.78 -14.03
CA TYR A 68 7.94 -3.06 -13.00
C TYR A 68 9.23 -2.41 -13.53
N PRO A 69 10.16 -3.14 -14.19
CA PRO A 69 11.38 -2.54 -14.72
C PRO A 69 11.10 -1.55 -15.85
N ILE A 70 10.11 -1.81 -16.71
CA ILE A 70 9.75 -0.88 -17.80
C ILE A 70 9.23 0.44 -17.23
N LEU A 71 8.27 0.40 -16.28
CA LEU A 71 7.75 1.61 -15.66
C LEU A 71 8.85 2.37 -14.91
N THR A 72 9.71 1.66 -14.17
CA THR A 72 10.85 2.27 -13.47
C THR A 72 11.80 2.94 -14.45
N ALA A 73 12.12 2.30 -15.58
CA ALA A 73 13.01 2.84 -16.60
C ALA A 73 12.42 4.08 -17.28
N VAL A 74 11.13 4.06 -17.64
CA VAL A 74 10.43 5.20 -18.26
C VAL A 74 10.41 6.40 -17.31
N ILE A 75 10.06 6.19 -16.04
CA ILE A 75 10.01 7.27 -15.06
C ILE A 75 11.42 7.81 -14.77
N SER A 76 12.40 6.92 -14.61
CA SER A 76 13.80 7.32 -14.39
C SER A 76 14.35 8.12 -15.56
N TRP A 77 14.06 7.72 -16.79
CA TRP A 77 14.50 8.43 -18.00
C TRP A 77 13.87 9.83 -18.11
N ASN A 78 12.56 9.92 -17.84
CA ASN A 78 11.86 11.20 -17.85
C ASN A 78 12.35 12.13 -16.73
N MET A 79 12.57 11.60 -15.52
CA MET A 79 13.14 12.36 -14.40
C MET A 79 14.57 12.82 -14.71
N TRP A 80 15.40 11.97 -15.32
CA TRP A 80 16.75 12.35 -15.71
C TRP A 80 16.76 13.48 -16.73
N LYS A 81 15.92 13.39 -17.78
CA LYS A 81 15.80 14.43 -18.81
C LYS A 81 15.26 15.75 -18.24
N LEU A 82 14.29 15.68 -17.34
CA LEU A 82 13.75 16.84 -16.64
C LEU A 82 14.82 17.48 -15.75
N GLY A 83 15.53 16.69 -14.93
CA GLY A 83 16.59 17.16 -14.06
C GLY A 83 17.74 17.82 -14.83
N TYR A 84 18.11 17.25 -15.99
CA TYR A 84 19.13 17.83 -16.86
C TYR A 84 18.70 19.17 -17.46
N LYS A 85 17.46 19.29 -17.92
CA LYS A 85 16.94 20.51 -18.57
C LYS A 85 16.66 21.64 -17.57
N THR A 86 16.28 21.29 -16.34
CA THR A 86 15.85 22.25 -15.30
C THR A 86 17.04 22.83 -14.51
N GLY A 87 18.18 22.11 -14.43
CA GLY A 87 19.40 22.61 -13.81
C GLY A 87 19.27 22.95 -12.32
N LEU A 88 20.29 23.61 -11.75
CA LEU A 88 20.34 23.96 -10.32
C LEU A 88 19.31 25.04 -9.95
N GLU A 89 19.17 26.07 -10.79
CA GLU A 89 18.25 27.18 -10.56
C GLU A 89 16.79 26.73 -10.57
N GLY A 90 16.43 25.81 -11.47
CA GLY A 90 15.09 25.28 -11.53
C GLY A 90 14.75 24.37 -10.34
N ILE A 91 15.72 23.60 -9.82
CA ILE A 91 15.53 22.82 -8.58
C ILE A 91 15.38 23.75 -7.37
N HIS A 92 16.23 24.78 -7.23
CA HIS A 92 16.10 25.76 -6.14
C HIS A 92 14.78 26.54 -6.20
N LYS A 93 14.29 26.88 -7.41
CA LYS A 93 12.98 27.52 -7.60
C LYS A 93 11.84 26.55 -7.32
N PHE A 94 11.98 25.28 -7.67
CA PHE A 94 10.98 24.25 -7.39
C PHE A 94 10.87 23.96 -5.89
N MET A 95 12.00 23.88 -5.18
CA MET A 95 12.06 23.71 -3.72
C MET A 95 11.56 24.94 -2.96
N SER A 96 11.92 26.16 -3.38
CA SER A 96 11.54 27.40 -2.68
C SER A 96 10.10 27.86 -2.97
N SER A 97 9.48 27.41 -4.07
CA SER A 97 8.14 27.84 -4.48
C SER A 97 6.97 27.27 -3.66
N GLY A 98 7.22 26.41 -2.67
CA GLY A 98 6.17 25.72 -1.89
C GLY A 98 5.33 24.71 -2.69
N ARG A 99 5.46 24.68 -4.02
CA ARG A 99 4.81 23.72 -4.93
C ARG A 99 5.26 22.29 -4.66
N LEU A 100 6.50 22.11 -4.18
CA LEU A 100 7.01 20.81 -3.75
C LEU A 100 6.19 20.25 -2.58
N ALA A 101 5.93 21.06 -1.56
CA ALA A 101 5.15 20.64 -0.40
C ALA A 101 3.70 20.32 -0.76
N GLN A 102 3.09 21.13 -1.64
CA GLN A 102 1.74 20.85 -2.16
C GLN A 102 1.70 19.55 -2.99
N PHE A 103 2.71 19.32 -3.82
CA PHE A 103 2.84 18.09 -4.60
C PHE A 103 3.02 16.87 -3.69
N THR A 104 3.95 16.92 -2.73
CA THR A 104 4.14 15.85 -1.73
C THR A 104 2.85 15.57 -0.97
N SER A 105 2.16 16.60 -0.49
CA SER A 105 0.91 16.45 0.25
C SER A 105 -0.19 15.80 -0.61
N ALA A 106 -0.31 16.20 -1.88
CA ALA A 106 -1.25 15.58 -2.81
C ALA A 106 -0.92 14.09 -3.05
N MET A 107 0.37 13.77 -3.20
CA MET A 107 0.84 12.40 -3.36
C MET A 107 0.60 11.56 -2.10
N THR A 108 0.79 12.12 -0.90
CA THR A 108 0.48 11.43 0.36
C THR A 108 -1.01 11.15 0.49
N VAL A 109 -1.88 12.10 0.15
CA VAL A 109 -3.35 11.89 0.18
C VAL A 109 -3.74 10.80 -0.81
N LEU A 110 -3.21 10.82 -2.04
CA LEU A 110 -3.44 9.75 -3.02
C LEU A 110 -3.00 8.38 -2.49
N GLY A 111 -1.81 8.29 -1.89
CA GLY A 111 -1.31 7.04 -1.30
C GLY A 111 -2.21 6.51 -0.17
N LEU A 112 -2.67 7.39 0.73
CA LEU A 112 -3.58 7.02 1.80
C LEU A 112 -4.93 6.51 1.28
N VAL A 113 -5.49 7.17 0.26
CA VAL A 113 -6.75 6.75 -0.38
C VAL A 113 -6.59 5.38 -1.03
N VAL A 114 -5.49 5.15 -1.76
CA VAL A 114 -5.18 3.87 -2.39
C VAL A 114 -5.05 2.76 -1.34
N ILE A 115 -4.24 2.96 -0.30
CA ILE A 115 -4.05 1.96 0.77
C ILE A 115 -5.39 1.65 1.45
N GLY A 116 -6.23 2.66 1.69
CA GLY A 116 -7.57 2.48 2.25
C GLY A 116 -8.48 1.63 1.35
N ALA A 117 -8.52 1.95 0.05
CA ALA A 117 -9.32 1.19 -0.92
C ALA A 117 -8.84 -0.26 -1.07
N LEU A 118 -7.53 -0.49 -1.11
CA LEU A 118 -6.95 -1.83 -1.15
C LEU A 118 -7.30 -2.64 0.10
N THR A 119 -7.21 -2.02 1.27
CA THR A 119 -7.59 -2.66 2.54
C THR A 119 -9.07 -3.05 2.53
N ALA A 120 -9.96 -2.17 2.09
CA ALA A 120 -11.39 -2.46 2.01
C ALA A 120 -11.74 -3.56 1.00
N SER A 121 -10.99 -3.67 -0.09
CA SER A 121 -11.30 -4.60 -1.19
C SER A 121 -10.78 -6.02 -0.94
N TYR A 122 -9.66 -6.16 -0.23
CA TYR A 122 -8.98 -7.46 -0.06
C TYR A 122 -9.08 -8.02 1.36
N VAL A 123 -9.40 -7.21 2.36
CA VAL A 123 -9.62 -7.74 3.72
C VAL A 123 -11.08 -8.17 3.84
N SER A 124 -11.32 -9.47 3.68
CA SER A 124 -12.60 -10.09 4.02
C SER A 124 -12.43 -10.90 5.31
N VAL A 125 -13.28 -10.62 6.29
CA VAL A 125 -13.35 -11.35 7.57
C VAL A 125 -14.77 -11.85 7.70
N TYR A 126 -14.92 -13.17 7.67
CA TYR A 126 -16.19 -13.84 7.91
C TYR A 126 -16.18 -14.39 9.33
N VAL A 127 -17.26 -14.16 10.08
CA VAL A 127 -17.45 -14.76 11.40
C VAL A 127 -18.46 -15.89 11.26
N PRO A 128 -18.02 -17.16 11.27
CA PRO A 128 -18.90 -18.31 11.13
C PRO A 128 -19.52 -18.63 12.50
N VAL A 129 -20.45 -17.80 12.99
CA VAL A 129 -21.23 -18.09 14.19
C VAL A 129 -22.69 -18.17 13.80
N MET A 130 -23.23 -19.39 13.72
CA MET A 130 -24.66 -19.64 13.64
C MET A 130 -25.18 -19.88 15.07
N ILE A 131 -26.18 -19.12 15.48
CA ILE A 131 -26.91 -19.38 16.72
C ILE A 131 -28.15 -20.19 16.32
N THR A 132 -28.13 -21.51 16.55
CA THR A 132 -29.30 -22.38 16.33
C THR A 132 -30.17 -22.35 17.60
N PRO A 133 -31.40 -21.79 17.56
CA PRO A 133 -32.34 -21.92 18.68
C PRO A 133 -32.84 -23.37 18.79
N PRO A 134 -33.16 -23.88 19.99
CA PRO A 134 -33.73 -25.20 20.16
C PRO A 134 -35.20 -25.19 19.72
N GLY A 135 -35.46 -25.39 18.43
CA GLY A 135 -36.80 -25.53 17.88
C GLY A 135 -36.94 -25.06 16.43
N GLY A 136 -36.58 -25.92 15.47
CA GLY A 136 -36.95 -25.78 14.06
C GLY A 136 -35.85 -25.21 13.15
N GLU A 137 -35.47 -26.00 12.15
CA GLU A 137 -34.35 -25.82 11.20
C GLU A 137 -34.46 -24.62 10.22
N THR A 138 -35.30 -23.61 10.49
CA THR A 138 -35.62 -22.57 9.48
C THR A 138 -35.33 -21.14 9.91
N ALA A 139 -34.52 -20.93 10.94
CA ALA A 139 -34.01 -19.60 11.30
C ALA A 139 -32.57 -19.66 11.78
N ALA A 140 -31.67 -20.18 10.92
CA ALA A 140 -30.25 -19.87 11.06
C ALA A 140 -30.07 -18.37 10.80
N ILE A 141 -30.11 -17.58 11.87
CA ILE A 141 -29.81 -16.15 11.80
C ILE A 141 -28.28 -16.05 11.69
N ASP A 142 -27.80 -15.94 10.45
CA ASP A 142 -26.40 -15.61 10.17
C ASP A 142 -26.09 -14.24 10.79
N LEU A 143 -25.34 -14.23 11.89
CA LEU A 143 -24.87 -13.00 12.53
C LEU A 143 -24.10 -12.12 11.52
N ASP A 144 -23.41 -12.74 10.57
CA ASP A 144 -22.71 -12.08 9.48
C ASP A 144 -23.68 -11.34 8.52
N LYS A 145 -24.86 -11.92 8.22
CA LYS A 145 -25.88 -11.23 7.40
C LYS A 145 -26.55 -10.09 8.16
N LEU A 146 -26.81 -10.21 9.46
CA LEU A 146 -27.38 -9.10 10.24
C LEU A 146 -26.41 -7.93 10.37
N ILE A 147 -25.13 -8.21 10.64
CA ILE A 147 -24.11 -7.17 10.77
C ILE A 147 -23.82 -6.52 9.41
N ASN A 148 -23.67 -7.30 8.34
CA ASN A 148 -23.45 -6.75 7.00
C ASN A 148 -24.67 -6.02 6.42
N ASN A 149 -25.90 -6.29 6.90
CA ASN A 149 -27.09 -5.51 6.52
C ASN A 149 -27.14 -4.12 7.18
N ILE A 150 -26.61 -3.97 8.40
CA ILE A 150 -26.57 -2.67 9.09
C ILE A 150 -25.38 -1.84 8.60
N PHE A 151 -24.20 -2.46 8.43
CA PHE A 151 -23.02 -1.80 7.86
C PHE A 151 -22.08 -2.82 7.19
N PRO A 152 -22.03 -2.88 5.85
CA PRO A 152 -21.16 -3.83 5.15
C PRO A 152 -19.68 -3.51 5.44
N GLY A 153 -18.93 -4.50 5.93
CA GLY A 153 -17.48 -4.37 6.15
C GLY A 153 -17.04 -3.74 7.49
N ILE A 154 -17.93 -3.63 8.49
CA ILE A 154 -17.55 -3.12 9.82
C ILE A 154 -16.53 -4.01 10.54
N LEU A 155 -16.60 -5.33 10.29
CA LEU A 155 -15.71 -6.35 10.85
C LEU A 155 -14.27 -6.23 10.33
N PRO A 156 -14.04 -6.20 8.99
CA PRO A 156 -12.74 -5.85 8.41
C PRO A 156 -12.18 -4.51 8.92
N LEU A 157 -13.03 -3.49 9.05
CA LEU A 157 -12.61 -2.18 9.50
C LEU A 157 -12.17 -2.16 10.97
N LEU A 158 -12.90 -2.84 11.86
CA LEU A 158 -12.51 -2.96 13.26
C LEU A 158 -11.21 -3.76 13.43
N LEU A 159 -11.04 -4.83 12.65
CA LEU A 159 -9.83 -5.65 12.70
C LEU A 159 -8.61 -4.88 12.20
N THR A 160 -8.74 -4.16 11.09
CA THR A 160 -7.65 -3.33 10.53
C THR A 160 -7.30 -2.15 11.45
N MET A 161 -8.29 -1.49 12.05
CA MET A 161 -8.07 -0.43 13.05
C MET A 161 -7.43 -0.99 14.34
N GLY A 162 -7.81 -2.19 14.76
CA GLY A 162 -7.22 -2.92 15.88
C GLY A 162 -5.74 -3.23 15.64
N ILE A 163 -5.42 -3.79 14.48
CA ILE A 163 -4.04 -4.06 14.05
C ILE A 163 -3.23 -2.77 13.96
N TYR A 164 -3.79 -1.72 13.35
CA TYR A 164 -3.13 -0.41 13.28
C TYR A 164 -2.78 0.10 14.68
N ARG A 165 -3.69 -0.05 15.65
CA ARG A 165 -3.43 0.35 17.04
C ARG A 165 -2.34 -0.50 17.69
N LEU A 166 -2.31 -1.81 17.45
CA LEU A 166 -1.26 -2.70 17.97
C LEU A 166 0.11 -2.38 17.35
N TYR A 167 0.15 -2.11 16.05
CA TYR A 167 1.37 -1.76 15.34
C TYR A 167 1.87 -0.36 15.72
N ALA A 168 1.01 0.66 15.64
CA ALA A 168 1.38 2.06 15.86
C ALA A 168 1.60 2.42 17.33
N LYS A 169 0.80 1.88 18.28
CA LYS A 169 0.93 2.22 19.71
C LYS A 169 1.74 1.22 20.52
N LYS A 170 1.75 -0.07 20.14
CA LYS A 170 2.43 -1.13 20.89
C LYS A 170 3.76 -1.56 20.23
N LYS A 171 4.08 -1.03 19.04
CA LYS A 171 5.31 -1.33 18.25
C LYS A 171 5.56 -2.83 18.09
N TRP A 172 4.51 -3.62 17.96
CA TRP A 172 4.66 -5.05 17.70
C TRP A 172 5.28 -5.29 16.34
N SER A 173 6.17 -6.27 16.23
CA SER A 173 6.78 -6.63 14.95
C SER A 173 5.70 -7.11 13.96
N PRO A 174 5.82 -6.83 12.65
CA PRO A 174 4.89 -7.33 11.64
C PRO A 174 4.65 -8.85 11.74
N LEU A 175 5.70 -9.59 12.11
CA LEU A 175 5.63 -11.03 12.31
C LEU A 175 4.75 -11.44 13.49
N ALA A 176 4.82 -10.71 14.61
CA ALA A 176 3.97 -10.93 15.78
C ALA A 176 2.50 -10.60 15.50
N VAL A 177 2.24 -9.55 14.71
CA VAL A 177 0.89 -9.19 14.26
C VAL A 177 0.32 -10.29 13.36
N MET A 178 1.11 -10.81 12.42
CA MET A 178 0.70 -11.91 11.55
C MET A 178 0.39 -13.18 12.35
N GLY A 179 1.22 -13.49 13.36
CA GLY A 179 0.97 -14.61 14.27
C GLY A 179 -0.34 -14.45 15.08
N LEU A 180 -0.67 -13.24 15.54
CA LEU A 180 -1.92 -12.97 16.24
C LEU A 180 -3.13 -13.15 15.33
N ILE A 181 -3.06 -12.67 14.08
CA ILE A 181 -4.14 -12.86 13.09
C ILE A 181 -4.37 -14.35 12.85
N LEU A 182 -3.30 -15.13 12.69
CA LEU A 182 -3.39 -16.57 12.49
C LEU A 182 -4.00 -17.27 13.72
N ALA A 183 -3.57 -16.92 14.92
CA ALA A 183 -4.14 -17.46 16.15
C ALA A 183 -5.64 -17.12 16.30
N LEU A 184 -6.02 -15.87 16.01
CA LEU A 184 -7.41 -15.41 16.05
C LEU A 184 -8.27 -16.11 14.98
N ALA A 185 -7.73 -16.33 13.77
CA ALA A 185 -8.38 -17.11 12.73
C ALA A 185 -8.58 -18.57 13.18
N CYS A 186 -7.56 -19.23 13.73
CA CYS A 186 -7.69 -20.60 14.24
C CYS A 186 -8.75 -20.72 15.35
N VAL A 187 -8.82 -19.75 16.26
CA VAL A 187 -9.83 -19.72 17.33
C VAL A 187 -11.23 -19.51 16.75
N LEU A 188 -11.41 -18.59 15.80
CA LEU A 188 -12.70 -18.37 15.12
C LEU A 188 -13.15 -19.57 14.31
N THR A 189 -12.23 -20.24 13.58
CA THR A 189 -12.54 -21.48 12.85
C THR A 189 -12.89 -22.62 13.81
N GLY A 190 -12.20 -22.74 14.95
CA GLY A 190 -12.51 -23.72 15.99
C GLY A 190 -13.86 -23.48 16.66
N LEU A 191 -14.20 -22.22 16.94
CA LEU A 191 -15.52 -21.83 17.45
C LEU A 191 -16.61 -22.12 16.41
N GLY A 192 -16.39 -21.81 15.13
CA GLY A 192 -17.34 -22.11 14.06
C GLY A 192 -17.60 -23.60 13.86
N TYR A 193 -16.58 -24.44 14.07
CA TYR A 193 -16.72 -25.90 14.08
C TYR A 193 -17.55 -26.38 15.29
N LEU A 194 -17.32 -25.80 16.47
CA LEU A 194 -18.06 -26.13 17.71
C LEU A 194 -19.51 -25.64 17.69
N THR A 195 -19.82 -24.55 16.99
CA THR A 195 -21.19 -24.04 16.81
C THR A 195 -21.92 -24.65 15.60
N GLY A 196 -21.34 -25.66 14.93
CA GLY A 196 -22.01 -26.41 13.86
C GLY A 196 -22.18 -25.66 12.54
N VAL A 197 -21.34 -24.65 12.25
CA VAL A 197 -21.44 -23.84 11.02
C VAL A 197 -20.84 -24.52 9.80
N TYR A 198 -19.95 -25.50 10.04
CA TYR A 198 -19.26 -26.28 9.02
C TYR A 198 -19.66 -27.76 9.00
N ALA A 199 -20.72 -28.14 9.73
CA ALA A 199 -21.27 -29.50 9.76
C ALA A 199 -22.48 -29.62 8.83
#